data_AF-A0A6I3E936-F1
#
_entry.id   AF-A0A6I3E936-F1
#
_cell.length_a   1.000
_cell.length_b   1.000
_cell.length_c   1.000
_cell.angle_alpha   90.00
_cell.angle_beta   90.00
_cell.angle_gamma   90.00
#
_symmetry.space_group_name_H-M   'P 1'
#
loop_
_entity.id
_entity.type
_entity.pdbx_description
1 polymer ?
#
loop_
_entity_poly.entity_id
_entity_poly.type
_entity_poly.pdbx_seq_one_letter_code
_entity_poly.pdbx_strand_id
1 'polypeptide(L)'
;MQQFDNILQSRSSITPEQSHRLRELIADWQLLSDLSFADLILWVPLRKDSKSWPTGHVAIAHIRPTTAATVFTQDIIGDEVAWGSRPGIERALSEAEIVRDAEPELIGELMIKEETIPVIFEEQV
;
A
#
# COMPACT_ATOMS: atom_id res chain seq x y z
N MET A 1 5.00 -13.09 7.65
CA MET A 1 6.40 -12.69 7.38
C MET A 1 7.01 -13.37 6.16
N GLN A 2 6.97 -14.70 5.99
CA GLN A 2 7.58 -15.34 4.81
C GLN A 2 7.04 -14.84 3.45
N GLN A 3 5.74 -14.56 3.34
CA GLN A 3 5.14 -14.03 2.11
C GLN A 3 5.60 -12.61 1.77
N PHE A 4 5.81 -11.76 2.79
CA PHE A 4 6.34 -10.40 2.65
C PHE A 4 7.76 -10.39 2.07
N ASP A 5 8.67 -11.17 2.66
CA ASP A 5 10.07 -11.21 2.21
C ASP A 5 10.19 -11.82 0.80
N ASN A 6 9.39 -12.85 0.50
CA ASN A 6 9.37 -13.46 -0.84
C ASN A 6 8.91 -12.48 -1.92
N ILE A 7 7.87 -11.68 -1.66
CA ILE A 7 7.37 -10.69 -2.62
C ILE A 7 8.41 -9.59 -2.83
N LEU A 8 9.00 -9.06 -1.74
CA LEU A 8 9.98 -7.99 -1.83
C LEU A 8 11.25 -8.41 -2.59
N GLN A 9 11.82 -9.57 -2.27
CA GLN A 9 13.08 -10.02 -2.87
C GLN A 9 12.97 -10.36 -4.36
N SER A 10 11.82 -10.85 -4.80
CA SER A 10 11.66 -11.35 -6.18
C SER A 10 11.11 -10.30 -7.15
N ARG A 11 10.44 -9.25 -6.66
CA ARG A 11 9.60 -8.39 -7.51
C ARG A 11 9.75 -6.88 -7.27
N SER A 12 10.53 -6.46 -6.28
CA SER A 12 10.67 -5.04 -5.94
C SER A 12 12.14 -4.59 -5.92
N SER A 13 12.35 -3.27 -6.05
CA SER A 13 13.68 -2.65 -5.90
C SER A 13 14.01 -2.27 -4.45
N ILE A 14 13.28 -2.81 -3.47
CA ILE A 14 13.36 -2.40 -2.06
C ILE A 14 14.66 -2.93 -1.43
N THR A 15 15.41 -2.05 -0.77
CA THR A 15 16.65 -2.42 -0.08
C THR A 15 16.38 -3.13 1.26
N PRO A 16 17.36 -3.83 1.85
CA PRO A 16 17.21 -4.43 3.17
C PRO A 16 16.79 -3.44 4.27
N GLU A 17 17.31 -2.21 4.23
CA GLU A 17 17.02 -1.13 5.18
C GLU A 17 15.57 -0.66 5.04
N GLN A 18 15.13 -0.40 3.81
CA GLN A 18 13.73 -0.07 3.51
C GLN A 18 12.78 -1.20 3.93
N SER A 19 13.14 -2.44 3.63
CA SER A 19 12.38 -3.63 4.05
C SER A 19 12.27 -3.72 5.57
N HIS A 20 13.34 -3.39 6.31
CA HIS A 20 13.31 -3.33 7.78
C HIS A 20 12.35 -2.24 8.26
N ARG A 21 12.41 -1.04 7.67
CA ARG A 21 11.52 0.06 8.03
C ARG A 21 10.04 -0.28 7.76
N LEU A 22 9.75 -0.92 6.64
CA LEU A 22 8.39 -1.37 6.33
C LEU A 22 7.90 -2.41 7.34
N ARG A 23 8.77 -3.31 7.83
CA ARG A 23 8.41 -4.25 8.90
C ARG A 23 8.06 -3.53 10.20
N GLU A 24 8.83 -2.50 10.59
CA GLU A 24 8.50 -1.69 11.77
C GLU A 24 7.15 -1.00 11.61
N LEU A 25 6.86 -0.44 10.43
CA LEU A 25 5.57 0.17 10.14
C LEU A 25 4.43 -0.84 10.31
N ILE A 26 4.57 -2.03 9.71
CA ILE A 26 3.54 -3.08 9.75
C ILE A 26 3.35 -3.64 11.17
N ALA A 27 4.40 -3.65 12.01
CA ALA A 27 4.32 -4.21 13.35
C ALA A 27 3.26 -3.52 14.22
N ASP A 28 3.13 -2.18 14.08
CA ASP A 28 2.33 -1.37 15.00
C ASP A 28 1.18 -0.60 14.33
N TRP A 29 0.92 -0.80 13.02
CA TRP A 29 -0.12 -0.06 12.30
C TRP A 29 -1.56 -0.48 12.61
N GLN A 30 -1.80 -1.44 13.50
CA GLN A 30 -3.17 -1.77 13.93
C GLN A 30 -3.86 -0.54 14.55
N LEU A 31 -3.13 0.22 15.37
CA LEU A 31 -3.65 1.44 15.97
C LEU A 31 -4.05 2.47 14.90
N LEU A 32 -3.29 2.58 13.82
CA LEU A 32 -3.61 3.46 12.70
C LEU A 32 -4.89 3.03 12.00
N SER A 33 -5.05 1.72 11.75
CA SER A 33 -6.26 1.17 11.15
C SER A 33 -7.49 1.42 12.03
N ASP A 34 -7.37 1.16 13.33
CA ASP A 34 -8.48 1.34 14.28
C ASP A 34 -8.90 2.81 14.45
N LEU A 35 -7.94 3.75 14.47
CA LEU A 35 -8.20 5.19 14.58
C LEU A 35 -8.75 5.80 13.29
N SER A 36 -8.41 5.22 12.14
CA SER A 36 -8.92 5.65 10.83
C SER A 36 -10.25 4.97 10.46
N PHE A 37 -10.67 3.94 11.20
CA PHE A 37 -11.81 3.09 10.86
C PHE A 37 -11.69 2.49 9.45
N ALA A 38 -10.46 2.23 8.99
CA ALA A 38 -10.18 1.87 7.61
C ALA A 38 -9.26 0.65 7.50
N ASP A 39 -9.51 -0.15 6.46
CA ASP A 39 -8.55 -1.16 6.00
C ASP A 39 -7.31 -0.43 5.45
N LEU A 40 -6.11 -0.84 5.86
CA LEU A 40 -4.85 -0.28 5.33
C LEU A 40 -4.12 -1.33 4.51
N ILE A 41 -3.68 -0.92 3.32
CA ILE A 41 -2.99 -1.77 2.36
C ILE A 41 -1.65 -1.12 2.02
N LEU A 42 -0.56 -1.85 2.20
CA LEU A 42 0.76 -1.40 1.80
C LEU A 42 1.08 -1.89 0.40
N TRP A 43 1.20 -0.95 -0.53
CA TRP A 43 1.61 -1.18 -1.90
C TRP A 43 3.07 -0.81 -2.08
N VAL A 44 3.82 -1.62 -2.84
CA VAL A 44 5.18 -1.27 -3.28
C VAL A 44 5.28 -1.30 -4.80
N PRO A 45 6.09 -0.41 -5.39
CA PRO A 45 6.27 -0.39 -6.84
C PRO A 45 7.02 -1.64 -7.32
N LEU A 46 6.48 -2.23 -8.38
CA LEU A 46 7.13 -3.27 -9.17
C LEU A 46 8.08 -2.60 -10.16
N ARG A 47 9.38 -2.65 -9.88
CA ARG A 47 10.43 -2.10 -10.74
C ARG A 47 11.73 -2.86 -10.57
N LYS A 48 12.54 -2.90 -11.63
CA LYS A 48 13.82 -3.61 -11.66
C LYS A 48 14.85 -2.99 -10.71
N ASP A 49 14.89 -1.68 -10.64
CA ASP A 49 15.75 -0.88 -9.75
C ASP A 49 15.05 0.45 -9.44
N SER A 50 15.62 1.23 -8.50
CA SER A 50 15.04 2.50 -8.05
C SER A 50 14.97 3.59 -9.13
N LYS A 51 15.71 3.45 -10.22
CA LYS A 51 15.74 4.40 -11.34
C LYS A 51 14.81 4.00 -12.48
N SER A 52 14.31 2.77 -12.46
CA SER A 52 13.42 2.23 -13.47
C SER A 52 11.98 2.70 -13.22
N TRP A 53 11.27 2.99 -14.31
CA TRP A 53 9.85 3.28 -14.24
C TRP A 53 9.09 2.05 -13.69
N PRO A 54 8.15 2.21 -12.75
CA PRO A 54 7.36 1.09 -12.25
C PRO A 54 6.44 0.52 -13.33
N THR A 55 6.37 -0.81 -13.41
CA THR A 55 5.43 -1.52 -14.29
C THR A 55 4.06 -1.71 -13.63
N GLY A 56 4.00 -1.51 -12.32
CA GLY A 56 2.81 -1.68 -11.50
C GLY A 56 3.13 -1.60 -10.02
N HIS A 57 2.22 -2.09 -9.20
CA HIS A 57 2.38 -2.16 -7.74
C HIS A 57 1.92 -3.52 -7.25
N VAL A 58 2.52 -3.99 -6.15
CA VAL A 58 2.11 -5.22 -5.47
C VAL A 58 1.76 -4.92 -4.03
N ALA A 59 0.65 -5.48 -3.56
CA ALA A 59 0.26 -5.39 -2.15
C ALA A 59 1.11 -6.36 -1.32
N ILE A 60 1.78 -5.87 -0.28
CA ILE A 60 2.69 -6.68 0.55
C ILE A 60 2.21 -6.87 1.97
N ALA A 61 1.27 -6.04 2.42
CA ALA A 61 0.66 -6.15 3.73
C ALA A 61 -0.74 -5.54 3.71
N HIS A 62 -1.61 -6.08 4.55
CA HIS A 62 -2.99 -5.66 4.71
C HIS A 62 -3.36 -5.81 6.18
N ILE A 63 -4.00 -4.78 6.75
CA ILE A 63 -4.55 -4.81 8.11
C ILE A 63 -5.98 -4.29 8.07
N ARG A 64 -6.83 -4.87 8.91
CA ARG A 64 -8.25 -4.53 9.03
C ARG A 64 -8.51 -3.91 10.41
N PRO A 65 -9.41 -2.92 10.51
CA PRO A 65 -9.74 -2.33 11.80
C PRO A 65 -10.53 -3.34 12.62
N THR A 66 -10.31 -3.33 13.94
CA THR A 66 -11.09 -4.10 14.92
C THR A 66 -12.34 -3.34 15.38
N THR A 67 -12.44 -2.06 15.02
CA THR A 67 -13.45 -1.10 15.50
C THR A 67 -14.55 -0.79 14.48
N ALA A 68 -14.46 -1.30 13.24
CA ALA A 68 -15.40 -1.00 12.15
C ALA A 68 -15.63 -2.21 11.24
N ALA A 69 -16.67 -2.14 10.39
CA ALA A 69 -16.89 -3.13 9.34
C ALA A 69 -15.82 -2.99 8.26
N THR A 70 -15.27 -4.13 7.82
CA THR A 70 -14.16 -4.18 6.85
C THR A 70 -14.71 -4.10 5.44
N VAL A 71 -14.03 -3.35 4.56
CA VAL A 71 -14.41 -3.17 3.16
C VAL A 71 -13.92 -4.36 2.32
N PHE A 72 -12.72 -4.88 2.62
CA PHE A 72 -12.11 -5.98 1.87
C PHE A 72 -12.19 -7.31 2.64
N THR A 73 -13.13 -8.17 2.24
CA THR A 73 -13.25 -9.53 2.81
C THR A 73 -12.24 -10.52 2.23
N GLN A 74 -11.69 -10.25 1.03
CA GLN A 74 -10.63 -11.05 0.43
C GLN A 74 -9.23 -10.73 1.00
N ASP A 75 -8.35 -11.73 0.94
CA ASP A 75 -6.90 -11.52 1.04
C ASP A 75 -6.39 -10.98 -0.29
N ILE A 76 -5.66 -9.87 -0.23
CA ILE A 76 -5.14 -9.14 -1.39
C ILE A 76 -3.61 -9.13 -1.39
N ILE A 77 -2.95 -9.76 -0.40
CA ILE A 77 -1.49 -9.76 -0.33
C ILE A 77 -0.94 -10.58 -1.51
N GLY A 78 -0.12 -9.94 -2.33
CA GLY A 78 0.42 -10.49 -3.57
C GLY A 78 -0.37 -10.09 -4.82
N ASP A 79 -1.50 -9.40 -4.68
CA ASP A 79 -2.21 -8.84 -5.83
C ASP A 79 -1.37 -7.75 -6.49
N GLU A 80 -1.36 -7.78 -7.82
CA GLU A 80 -0.63 -6.83 -8.64
C GLU A 80 -1.61 -5.94 -9.40
N VAL A 81 -1.35 -4.65 -9.39
CA VAL A 81 -2.05 -3.68 -10.22
C VAL A 81 -1.10 -3.11 -11.24
N ALA A 82 -1.52 -3.10 -12.51
CA ALA A 82 -0.72 -2.52 -13.59
C ALA A 82 -0.62 -1.01 -13.44
N TRP A 83 0.50 -0.43 -13.89
CA TRP A 83 0.65 1.02 -13.98
C TRP A 83 -0.49 1.62 -14.84
N GLY A 84 -1.03 2.74 -14.40
CA GLY A 84 -2.21 3.43 -14.95
C GLY A 84 -3.54 2.94 -14.36
N SER A 85 -3.57 1.86 -13.59
CA SER A 85 -4.82 1.28 -13.06
C SER A 85 -5.28 1.92 -11.76
N ARG A 86 -4.36 2.51 -10.99
CA ARG A 86 -4.65 3.19 -9.73
C ARG A 86 -3.91 4.53 -9.66
N PRO A 87 -4.49 5.60 -10.24
CA PRO A 87 -3.85 6.91 -10.32
C PRO A 87 -3.46 7.49 -8.96
N GLY A 88 -4.22 7.20 -7.89
CA GLY A 88 -3.91 7.66 -6.53
C GLY A 88 -2.56 7.14 -6.01
N ILE A 89 -2.30 5.85 -6.19
CA ILE A 89 -1.02 5.20 -5.82
C ILE A 89 0.14 5.82 -6.59
N GLU A 90 -0.03 5.97 -7.90
CA GLU A 90 1.01 6.49 -8.79
C GLU A 90 1.36 7.94 -8.47
N ARG A 91 0.34 8.74 -8.18
CA ARG A 91 0.50 10.14 -7.81
C ARG A 91 1.17 10.28 -6.44
N ALA A 92 0.75 9.52 -5.43
CA ALA A 92 1.40 9.53 -4.12
C ALA A 92 2.87 9.11 -4.21
N LEU A 93 3.17 8.08 -5.03
CA LEU A 93 4.55 7.61 -5.26
C LEU A 93 5.42 8.67 -5.97
N SER A 94 4.84 9.39 -6.94
CA SER A 94 5.60 10.33 -7.79
C SER A 94 5.74 11.72 -7.18
N GLU A 95 4.72 12.19 -6.45
CA GLU A 95 4.67 13.54 -5.87
C GLU A 95 5.09 13.57 -4.39
N ALA A 96 5.17 12.42 -3.73
CA ALA A 96 5.36 12.32 -2.28
C ALA A 96 4.28 13.09 -1.49
N GLU A 97 3.07 13.20 -2.04
CA GLU A 97 1.93 13.87 -1.44
C GLU A 97 0.81 12.89 -1.06
N ILE A 98 0.03 13.26 -0.05
CA ILE A 98 -1.19 12.54 0.31
C ILE A 98 -2.25 12.83 -0.76
N VAL A 99 -2.76 11.76 -1.37
CA VAL A 99 -3.84 11.85 -2.37
C VAL A 99 -5.13 11.40 -1.72
N ARG A 100 -6.14 12.26 -1.75
CA ARG A 100 -7.48 11.97 -1.23
C ARG A 100 -8.45 12.00 -2.38
N ASP A 101 -9.22 10.93 -2.53
CA ASP A 101 -10.37 11.03 -3.41
C ASP A 101 -11.45 11.91 -2.76
N ALA A 102 -12.02 12.80 -3.55
CA ALA A 102 -13.05 13.73 -3.08
C ALA A 102 -14.42 13.05 -3.05
N GLU A 103 -14.65 12.12 -3.98
CA GLU A 103 -15.93 11.45 -4.17
C GLU A 103 -15.82 9.98 -3.70
N PRO A 104 -16.73 9.51 -2.83
CA PRO A 104 -16.75 8.11 -2.47
C PRO A 104 -17.18 7.26 -3.68
N GLU A 105 -16.48 6.17 -3.92
CA GLU A 105 -16.81 5.20 -4.97
C GLU A 105 -17.70 4.09 -4.41
N LEU A 106 -18.64 3.60 -5.23
CA LEU A 106 -19.47 2.46 -4.88
C LEU A 106 -18.75 1.17 -5.28
N ILE A 107 -18.32 0.37 -4.30
CA ILE A 107 -17.78 -0.97 -4.55
C ILE A 107 -18.69 -1.99 -3.86
N GLY A 108 -19.35 -2.80 -4.69
CA GLY A 108 -20.42 -3.69 -4.22
C GLY A 108 -21.59 -2.87 -3.65
N GLU A 109 -21.78 -2.94 -2.33
CA GLU A 109 -22.84 -2.24 -1.61
C GLU A 109 -22.31 -1.13 -0.69
N LEU A 110 -20.98 -0.92 -0.66
CA LEU A 110 -20.32 0.03 0.24
C LEU A 110 -19.87 1.27 -0.52
N MET A 111 -20.10 2.44 0.07
CA MET A 111 -19.49 3.70 -0.36
C MET A 111 -18.13 3.81 0.30
N ILE A 112 -17.06 3.74 -0.49
CA ILE A 112 -15.69 3.72 -0.01
C ILE A 112 -15.01 5.01 -0.42
N LYS A 113 -14.29 5.59 0.52
CA LYS A 113 -13.39 6.70 0.25
C LYS A 113 -11.96 6.19 0.30
N GLU A 114 -11.21 6.42 -0.76
CA GLU A 114 -9.79 6.05 -0.83
C GLU A 114 -8.91 7.25 -0.46
N GLU A 115 -7.92 6.99 0.41
CA GLU A 115 -6.83 7.92 0.71
C GLU A 115 -5.50 7.17 0.54
N THR A 116 -4.63 7.71 -0.29
CA THR A 116 -3.29 7.17 -0.54
C THR A 116 -2.28 8.03 0.18
N ILE A 117 -1.49 7.42 1.06
CA ILE A 117 -0.47 8.09 1.87
C ILE A 117 0.90 7.54 1.49
N PRO A 118 1.85 8.39 1.04
CA PRO A 118 3.20 7.93 0.73
C PRO A 118 3.95 7.57 2.01
N VAL A 119 4.67 6.46 1.99
CA VAL A 119 5.55 6.04 3.09
C VAL A 119 6.96 6.52 2.76
N ILE A 120 7.47 7.50 3.51
CA ILE A 120 8.77 8.11 3.21
C ILE A 120 9.84 7.59 4.16
N PHE A 121 10.98 7.18 3.62
CA PHE A 121 12.18 6.78 4.35
C PHE A 121 13.43 7.31 3.65
N GLU A 122 14.28 8.05 4.39
CA GLU A 122 15.52 8.65 3.86
C GLU A 122 15.31 9.41 2.53
N GLU A 123 14.28 10.26 2.48
CA GLU A 123 13.88 11.06 1.31
C GLU A 123 13.33 10.26 0.11
N GLN A 124 13.14 8.94 0.26
CA GLN A 124 12.55 8.07 -0.75
C GLN A 124 11.14 7.66 -0.38
N VAL A 125 10.26 7.59 -1.39
CA VAL A 125 8.91 7.01 -1.32
C VAL A 125 8.94 5.56 -1.75
#